data_AF-N8W3N0-F1
#
_entry.id   AF-N8W3N0-F1
#
_cell.length_a   1.000
_cell.length_b   1.000
_cell.length_c   1.000
_cell.angle_alpha   90.00
_cell.angle_beta   90.00
_cell.angle_gamma   90.00
#
_symmetry.space_group_name_H-M   'P 1'
#
loop_
_entity.id
_entity.type
_entity.pdbx_description
1 polymer ?
#
loop_
_entity_poly.entity_id
_entity_poly.type
_entity_poly.pdbx_seq_one_letter_code
_entity_poly.pdbx_strand_id
1 'polypeptide(L)' 'MVNSTLSHISYLLDTNIISELIKPQPNPHIISQFQLYQYEIAIPSLVWHELRLGWLKMPQGQRKEMIGSFLQTLSV' A
#
# COMPACT_ATOMS: atom_id res chain seq x y z
N MET A 1 -9.05 12.89 -31.58
CA MET A 1 -8.41 13.54 -30.43
C MET A 1 -8.09 12.45 -29.42
N VAL A 2 -6.83 12.08 -29.30
CA VAL A 2 -6.38 11.08 -28.31
C VAL A 2 -6.23 11.83 -26.99
N ASN A 3 -7.22 11.75 -26.12
CA ASN A 3 -7.04 12.19 -24.73
C ASN A 3 -6.21 11.09 -24.04
N SER A 4 -4.90 11.27 -24.07
CA SER A 4 -3.95 10.48 -23.29
C SER A 4 -4.25 10.67 -21.79
N THR A 5 -5.03 9.76 -21.23
CA THR A 5 -5.25 9.57 -19.79
C THR A 5 -3.95 9.09 -19.13
N LEU A 6 -2.97 9.98 -19.02
CA LEU A 6 -1.84 9.78 -18.13
C LEU A 6 -2.32 10.12 -16.72
N SER A 7 -2.62 9.10 -15.91
CA SER A 7 -2.69 9.27 -14.45
C SER A 7 -1.32 9.75 -13.99
N HIS A 8 -1.21 11.01 -13.61
CA HIS A 8 0.03 11.56 -13.08
C HIS A 8 0.20 11.06 -11.64
N ILE A 9 1.31 10.39 -11.37
CA ILE A 9 1.67 10.01 -9.99
C ILE A 9 2.13 11.27 -9.28
N SER A 10 1.38 11.69 -8.26
CA SER A 10 1.63 12.87 -7.45
C SER A 10 2.26 12.51 -6.10
N TYR A 11 2.06 11.28 -5.62
CA TYR A 11 2.48 10.83 -4.29
C TYR A 11 3.19 9.48 -4.34
N LEU A 12 4.32 9.39 -3.63
CA LEU A 12 4.99 8.13 -3.35
C LEU A 12 4.73 7.73 -1.90
N LEU A 13 4.24 6.50 -1.70
CA LEU A 13 3.95 6.00 -0.36
C LEU A 13 5.20 5.47 0.32
N ASP A 14 5.42 5.87 1.57
CA ASP A 14 6.40 5.26 2.47
C ASP A 14 5.83 3.98 3.12
N THR A 15 6.71 3.08 3.55
CA THR A 15 6.41 1.89 4.36
C THR A 15 5.51 2.20 5.56
N ASN A 16 5.66 3.36 6.21
CA ASN A 16 4.86 3.75 7.36
C ASN A 16 3.38 3.95 7.01
N ILE A 17 3.09 4.54 5.84
CA ILE A 17 1.70 4.73 5.38
C ILE A 17 1.07 3.38 5.11
N ILE A 18 1.79 2.50 4.41
CA ILE A 18 1.31 1.14 4.15
C ILE A 18 1.11 0.35 5.46
N SER A 19 2.05 0.46 6.40
CA SER A 19 1.95 -0.19 7.70
C SER A 19 0.76 0.29 8.52
N GLU A 20 0.41 1.58 8.42
CA GLU A 20 -0.79 2.14 9.03
C GLU A 20 -2.06 1.56 8.42
N LEU A 21 -2.16 1.49 7.09
CA LEU A 21 -3.33 0.96 6.37
C LEU A 21 -3.67 -0.49 6.75
N ILE A 22 -2.67 -1.27 7.17
CA ILE A 22 -2.83 -2.69 7.55
C ILE A 22 -3.16 -2.85 9.05
N LYS A 23 -3.12 -1.79 9.85
CA LYS A 23 -3.48 -1.89 11.27
C LYS A 23 -4.96 -2.29 11.42
N PRO A 24 -5.34 -3.05 12.47
CA PRO A 24 -6.74 -3.34 12.76
C PRO A 24 -7.61 -2.09 12.93
N GLN A 25 -7.01 -1.00 13.41
CA GLN A 25 -7.65 0.31 13.56
C GLN A 25 -6.71 1.36 12.97
N PRO A 26 -6.76 1.61 11.65
CA PRO A 26 -5.93 2.61 11.00
C PRO A 26 -6.42 4.01 11.35
N ASN A 27 -5.52 4.99 11.31
CA ASN A 27 -5.92 6.39 11.43
C ASN A 27 -6.93 6.75 10.32
N PRO A 28 -8.16 7.22 10.66
CA PRO A 28 -9.19 7.52 9.68
C PRO A 28 -8.78 8.60 8.68
N HIS A 29 -7.89 9.53 9.07
CA HIS A 29 -7.35 10.53 8.16
C HIS A 29 -6.48 9.91 7.07
N ILE A 30 -5.70 8.89 7.40
CA ILE A 30 -4.85 8.19 6.43
C ILE A 30 -5.72 7.41 5.44
N ILE A 31 -6.79 6.77 5.92
CA ILE A 31 -7.76 6.09 5.05
C ILE A 31 -8.43 7.09 4.10
N SER A 32 -8.89 8.24 4.59
CA SER A 32 -9.55 9.23 3.75
C SER A 32 -8.62 9.79 2.67
N GLN A 33 -7.35 10.07 3.01
CA GLN A 33 -6.37 10.57 2.05
C GLN A 33 -6.00 9.49 1.02
N PHE A 34 -5.82 8.25 1.46
CA PHE A 34 -5.53 7.13 0.56
C PHE A 34 -6.64 6.93 -0.47
N GLN A 35 -7.91 7.00 -0.04
CA GLN A 35 -9.06 6.91 -0.94
C GLN A 35 -9.16 8.09 -1.90
N LEU A 36 -8.88 9.30 -1.43
CA LEU A 36 -8.92 10.52 -2.23
C LEU A 36 -7.90 10.50 -3.37
N TYR A 37 -6.68 10.05 -3.10
CA TYR A 37 -5.56 10.05 -4.06
C TYR A 37 -5.25 8.68 -4.68
N GLN A 38 -6.15 7.70 -4.59
CA GLN A 38 -5.89 6.31 -4.99
C GLN A 38 -5.38 6.13 -6.43
N TYR A 39 -5.65 7.09 -7.32
CA TYR A 39 -5.21 7.08 -8.73
C TYR A 39 -3.95 7.92 -9.00
N GLU A 40 -3.40 8.56 -7.97
CA GLU A 40 -2.23 9.44 -8.03
C GLU A 40 -1.09 8.97 -7.10
N ILE A 41 -1.27 7.81 -6.47
CA ILE A 41 -0.29 7.19 -5.58
C ILE A 41 0.50 6.11 -6.31
N ALA A 42 1.79 6.00 -5.99
CA ALA A 42 2.58 4.83 -6.33
C ALA A 42 3.38 4.33 -5.12
N ILE A 43 3.73 3.05 -5.13
CA ILE A 43 4.59 2.44 -4.13
C ILE A 43 5.99 2.30 -4.75
N PRO A 44 7.03 2.94 -4.19
CA PRO A 44 8.40 2.73 -4.63
C PRO A 44 8.78 1.25 -4.59
N SER A 45 9.56 0.77 -5.58
CA SER A 45 10.04 -0.62 -5.61
C SER A 45 10.81 -1.03 -4.36
N LEU A 46 11.52 -0.07 -3.73
CA LEU A 46 12.23 -0.27 -2.47
C LEU A 46 11.25 -0.55 -1.31
N VAL A 47 10.20 0.27 -1.19
CA VAL A 47 9.14 0.11 -0.17
C VAL A 47 8.43 -1.23 -0.36
N TRP A 48 8.14 -1.61 -1.60
CA TRP A 48 7.58 -2.92 -1.93
C TRP A 48 8.48 -4.08 -1.45
N HIS A 49 9.78 -3.97 -1.71
CA HIS A 49 10.75 -4.98 -1.29
C HIS A 49 10.84 -5.09 0.24
N GLU A 50 10.85 -3.97 0.96
CA GLU A 50 10.85 -3.92 2.42
C GLU A 50 9.60 -4.59 3.02
N LEU A 51 8.42 -4.28 2.48
CA LEU A 51 7.15 -4.88 2.91
C LEU A 51 7.15 -6.39 2.70
N ARG A 52 7.58 -6.85 1.52
CA ARG A 52 7.66 -8.28 1.19
C ARG A 52 8.64 -9.01 2.10
N LEU A 53 9.82 -8.44 2.32
CA LEU A 53 10.81 -9.01 3.23
C LEU A 53 10.30 -9.09 4.67
N GLY A 54 9.66 -8.02 5.15
CA GLY A 54 9.05 -7.98 6.48
C GLY A 54 8.01 -9.09 6.64
N TRP A 55 7.07 -9.18 5.70
CA TRP A 55 6.02 -10.21 5.68
C TRP A 55 6.59 -11.64 5.68
N LEU A 56 7.57 -11.94 4.84
CA LEU A 56 8.17 -13.28 4.76
C LEU A 56 8.81 -13.73 6.08
N LYS A 57 9.42 -12.78 6.82
CA LYS A 57 10.09 -13.02 8.11
C LYS A 57 9.13 -13.19 9.29
N MET A 58 7.85 -12.85 9.15
CA MET A 58 6.90 -12.96 10.25
C MET A 58 6.65 -14.43 10.66
N PRO A 59 6.42 -14.70 11.96
CA PRO A 59 5.92 -16.00 12.38
C PRO A 59 4.56 -16.30 11.76
N GLN A 60 4.21 -17.58 11.62
CA GLN A 60 2.90 -17.97 11.13
C GLN A 60 1.79 -17.46 12.06
N GLY A 61 0.64 -17.09 11.47
CA GLY A 61 -0.54 -16.65 12.21
C GLY A 61 -1.37 -15.63 11.45
N GLN A 62 -2.52 -15.27 12.04
CA GLN A 62 -3.54 -14.39 11.43
C GLN A 62 -2.98 -13.07 10.90
N ARG A 63 -2.01 -12.47 11.60
CA ARG A 63 -1.38 -11.22 11.16
C ARG A 63 -0.59 -11.40 9.86
N LYS A 64 0.12 -12.52 9.69
CA LYS A 64 0.90 -12.82 8.48
C LYS A 64 -0.03 -13.08 7.30
N GLU A 65 -1.15 -13.76 7.53
CA GLU A 65 -2.20 -13.99 6.53
C GLU A 65 -2.84 -12.67 6.09
N MET A 66 -3.26 -11.82 7.04
CA MET A 66 -3.87 -10.51 6.76
C MET A 66 -2.96 -9.60 5.92
N ILE A 67 -1.68 -9.49 6.30
CA ILE A 67 -0.69 -8.72 5.52
C ILE A 67 -0.49 -9.35 4.15
N GLY A 68 -0.43 -10.68 4.05
CA GLY A 68 -0.30 -11.39 2.78
C GLY A 68 -1.45 -11.07 1.82
N SER A 69 -2.69 -11.14 2.28
CA SER A 69 -3.88 -10.77 1.49
C SER A 69 -3.84 -9.30 1.07
N PHE A 70 -3.43 -8.40 1.96
CA PHE A 70 -3.30 -6.98 1.62
C PHE A 70 -2.25 -6.72 0.53
N LEU A 71 -1.07 -7.33 0.63
CA LEU A 71 -0.01 -7.20 -0.39
C LEU A 71 -0.47 -7.76 -1.74
N GLN A 72 -1.22 -8.87 -1.76
CA GLN A 72 -1.80 -9.39 -3.00
C GLN A 72 -2.73 -8.40 -3.70
N THR A 73 -3.55 -7.66 -2.94
CA THR A 73 -4.42 -6.60 -3.49
C THR A 73 -3.62 -5.47 -4.15
N LEU A 74 -2.40 -5.20 -3.69
CA LEU A 74 -1.52 -4.18 -4.25
C LEU A 74 -0.71 -4.66 -5.48
N SER A 75 -0.67 -5.96 -5.77
CA SER A 75 0.23 -6.56 -6.77
C SER A 75 -0.34 -6.59 -8.20
N VAL A 76 -1.24 -5.67 -8.56
CA VAL A 76 -1.88 -5.62 -9.89
C VAL A 76 -1.10 -4.72 -10.84
#